data_AF-A0A162CXG8-F1
#
_entry.id   AF-A0A162CXG8-F1
#
_cell.length_a   1.000
_cell.length_b   1.000
_cell.length_c   1.000
_cell.angle_alpha   90.00
_cell.angle_beta   90.00
_cell.angle_gamma   90.00
#
_symmetry.space_group_name_H-M   'P 1'
#
loop_
_entity.id
_entity.type
_entity.pdbx_description
1 polymer ?
#
loop_
_entity_poly.entity_id
_entity_poly.type
_entity_poly.pdbx_seq_one_letter_code
_entity_poly.pdbx_strand_id
1 'polypeptide(L)' 'MFLFNQQLLPNRTRCHRLDPNKDAKCPICHQDHETDEHLMFKCPERLTVWSWLEGIMRQKGCRTRREDLIRGHFGQ' A
#
# COMPACT_ATOMS: atom_id res chain seq x y z
N MET A 1 23.67 -2.73 -11.03
CA MET A 1 22.84 -3.88 -10.63
C MET A 1 21.84 -3.37 -9.60
N PHE A 2 20.62 -3.05 -10.01
CA PHE A 2 19.62 -2.44 -9.13
C PHE A 2 18.95 -3.55 -8.30
N LEU A 3 19.36 -3.67 -7.04
CA LEU A 3 18.68 -4.50 -6.07
C LEU A 3 17.33 -3.85 -5.75
N PHE A 4 16.27 -4.35 -6.39
CA PHE A 4 14.89 -4.09 -5.97
C PHE A 4 14.76 -4.60 -4.54
N ASN A 5 14.76 -3.69 -3.58
CA ASN A 5 14.61 -3.97 -2.17
C ASN A 5 13.18 -4.49 -1.97
N GLN A 6 13.01 -5.82 -1.91
CA GLN A 6 11.73 -6.54 -1.85
C GLN A 6 10.85 -6.20 -0.64
N GLN A 7 11.33 -5.36 0.28
CA GLN A 7 10.62 -4.99 1.50
C GLN A 7 9.80 -3.71 1.38
N LEU A 8 9.84 -3.02 0.24
CA LEU A 8 9.24 -1.70 0.13
C LEU A 8 8.36 -1.59 -1.11
N LEU A 9 7.13 -1.11 -0.92
CA LEU A 9 6.16 -0.98 -1.99
C LEU A 9 6.69 -0.04 -3.09
N PRO A 10 6.46 -0.36 -4.37
CA PRO A 10 6.64 0.61 -5.43
C PRO A 10 5.63 1.75 -5.19
N ASN A 11 6.14 2.95 -4.93
CA ASN A 11 5.32 4.15 -4.73
C ASN A 11 5.80 5.32 -5.60
N ARG A 12 4.92 6.29 -5.89
CA ARG A 12 5.20 7.40 -6.81
C ARG A 12 6.26 8.35 -6.29
N THR A 13 6.41 8.50 -4.98
CA THR A 13 7.54 9.27 -4.42
C THR A 13 8.88 8.68 -4.86
N ARG A 14 9.01 7.35 -4.93
CA ARG A 14 10.23 6.70 -5.43
C ARG A 14 10.38 6.88 -6.93
N CYS A 15 9.30 6.80 -7.71
CA CYS A 15 9.34 7.08 -9.14
C CYS A 15 9.78 8.52 -9.42
N HIS A 16 9.28 9.49 -8.65
CA HIS A 16 9.68 10.90 -8.76
C HIS A 16 11.18 11.11 -8.45
N ARG A 17 11.79 10.31 -7.55
CA ARG A 17 13.25 10.36 -7.32
C ARG A 17 14.06 9.90 -8.51
N LEU A 18 13.50 9.01 -9.34
CA LEU A 18 14.16 8.49 -10.55
C LEU A 18 13.89 9.37 -11.77
N ASP A 19 12.69 9.92 -11.87
CA ASP A 19 12.26 10.86 -12.92
C ASP A 19 11.47 12.00 -12.28
N PRO A 20 12.08 13.18 -12.07
CA PRO A 20 11.43 14.33 -11.45
C PRO A 20 10.19 14.86 -12.19
N ASN A 21 9.98 14.46 -13.45
CA ASN A 21 8.77 14.83 -14.19
C ASN A 21 7.56 13.98 -13.80
N LYS A 22 7.74 12.91 -13.03
CA LYS A 22 6.64 12.06 -12.56
C LYS A 22 5.99 12.68 -11.34
N ASP A 23 4.70 12.98 -11.46
CA ASP A 23 3.90 13.43 -10.32
C ASP A 23 3.93 12.40 -9.18
N ALA A 24 4.37 12.88 -8.01
CA ALA A 24 4.46 12.13 -6.78
C ALA A 24 3.12 12.06 -6.03
N LYS A 25 2.09 12.79 -6.45
CA LYS A 25 0.76 12.75 -5.82
C LYS A 25 0.15 11.36 -5.85
N CYS A 26 -0.51 11.00 -4.77
CA CYS A 26 -1.29 9.78 -4.66
C CYS A 26 -2.41 9.78 -5.73
N PRO A 27 -2.47 8.75 -6.59
CA PRO A 27 -3.48 8.63 -7.63
C PRO A 27 -4.84 8.16 -7.07
N ILE A 28 -4.90 7.84 -5.78
CA ILE A 28 -6.11 7.35 -5.11
C ILE A 28 -6.85 8.53 -4.49
N CYS A 29 -6.18 9.31 -3.63
CA CYS A 29 -6.81 10.45 -2.95
C CYS A 29 -6.56 11.80 -3.63
N HIS A 30 -5.55 11.91 -4.49
CA HIS A 30 -5.10 13.15 -5.15
C HIS A 30 -4.74 14.33 -4.21
N GLN A 31 -4.63 14.09 -2.91
CA GLN A 31 -4.40 15.11 -1.89
C GLN A 31 -2.92 15.25 -1.51
N ASP A 32 -2.27 14.14 -1.15
CA ASP A 32 -0.87 14.10 -0.68
C ASP A 32 0.04 13.31 -1.62
N HIS A 33 1.35 13.36 -1.38
CA HIS A 33 2.31 12.48 -2.03
C HIS A 33 2.11 11.01 -1.66
N GLU A 34 2.26 10.14 -2.66
CA GLU A 34 2.22 8.70 -2.51
C GLU A 34 3.51 8.19 -1.86
N THR A 35 3.50 8.08 -0.54
CA THR A 35 4.55 7.42 0.25
C THR A 35 4.02 6.11 0.82
N ASP A 36 4.91 5.23 1.28
CA ASP A 36 4.53 3.97 1.95
C ASP A 36 3.64 4.27 3.17
N GLU A 37 3.98 5.29 3.96
CA GLU A 37 3.20 5.72 5.11
C GLU A 37 1.83 6.31 4.69
N HIS A 38 1.80 7.07 3.58
CA HIS A 38 0.54 7.58 3.06
C HIS A 38 -0.38 6.44 2.63
N LEU A 39 0.10 5.50 1.83
CA LEU A 39 -0.68 4.35 1.37
C LEU A 39 -1.19 3.48 2.54
N MET A 40 -0.36 3.25 3.55
CA MET A 40 -0.72 2.36 4.67
C MET A 40 -1.58 3.03 5.73
N PHE A 41 -1.31 4.29 6.09
CA PHE A 41 -1.82 4.90 7.32
C PHE A 41 -2.51 6.25 7.17
N LYS A 42 -2.24 7.02 6.11
CA LYS A 42 -2.77 8.41 5.99
C LYS A 42 -3.81 8.58 4.91
N CYS A 43 -3.74 7.81 3.82
CA CYS A 43 -4.66 7.90 2.70
C CYS A 43 -6.10 7.72 3.20
N PRO A 44 -7.03 8.63 2.88
CA PRO A 44 -8.43 8.50 3.28
C PRO A 44 -9.08 7.27 2.64
N GLU A 45 -8.71 6.97 1.40
CA GLU A 45 -9.18 5.81 0.65
C GLU A 45 -8.58 4.48 1.12
N ARG A 46 -7.66 4.50 2.09
CA ARG A 46 -7.10 3.26 2.66
C ARG A 46 -8.19 2.35 3.19
N LEU A 47 -9.23 2.92 3.82
CA LEU A 47 -10.31 2.13 4.42
C LEU A 47 -11.08 1.36 3.34
N THR A 48 -11.32 1.99 2.20
CA THR A 48 -11.95 1.38 1.02
C THR A 48 -11.12 0.19 0.53
N VAL A 49 -9.81 0.37 0.36
CA VAL A 49 -8.89 -0.69 -0.08
C VAL A 49 -8.82 -1.83 0.94
N TRP A 50 -8.75 -1.50 2.24
CA TRP A 50 -8.74 -2.50 3.32
C TRP A 50 -10.05 -3.28 3.40
N SER A 51 -11.20 -2.62 3.28
CA SER A 51 -12.51 -3.28 3.27
C SER A 51 -12.68 -4.21 2.07
N TRP A 52 -12.20 -3.80 0.89
CA TRP A 52 -12.18 -4.66 -0.29
C TRP A 52 -11.29 -5.90 -0.05
N LEU A 53 -10.07 -5.70 0.45
CA LEU A 53 -9.12 -6.78 0.70
C LEU A 53 -9.67 -7.78 1.74
N GLU A 54 -10.22 -7.28 2.85
CA GLU A 54 -10.89 -8.11 3.85
C GLU A 54 -12.03 -8.94 3.24
N GLY A 55 -12.81 -8.35 2.34
CA GLY A 55 -13.88 -9.04 1.63
C GLY A 55 -13.35 -10.23 0.80
N ILE A 56 -12.31 -9.99 -0.01
CA ILE A 56 -11.67 -11.04 -0.82
C ILE A 56 -11.08 -12.13 0.08
N MET A 57 -10.39 -11.75 1.14
CA MET A 57 -9.78 -12.70 2.07
C MET A 57 -10.81 -13.59 2.76
N ARG A 58 -11.93 -13.02 3.21
CA ARG A 58 -13.04 -13.79 3.78
C ARG A 58 -13.65 -14.75 2.76
N GLN A 59 -13.84 -14.31 1.51
CA GLN A 59 -14.31 -15.19 0.43
C GLN A 59 -13.35 -16.36 0.17
N LYS A 60 -12.06 -16.17 0.39
CA LYS A 60 -11.03 -17.22 0.28
C LYS A 60 -10.84 -18.04 1.56
N GLY A 61 -11.62 -17.79 2.62
CA GLY A 61 -11.58 -18.53 3.88
C GLY A 61 -10.52 -18.05 4.88
N CYS A 62 -9.81 -16.96 4.60
CA CYS A 62 -8.84 -16.39 5.53
C CYS A 62 -9.55 -15.69 6.70
N ARG A 63 -9.13 -16.00 7.93
CA ARG A 63 -9.64 -15.40 9.18
C ARG A 63 -8.67 -14.41 9.83
N THR A 64 -7.55 -14.11 9.18
CA THR A 64 -6.51 -13.21 9.66
C THR A 64 -7.06 -11.81 9.91
N ARG A 65 -6.74 -11.22 11.06
CA ARG A 65 -7.17 -9.85 11.38
C ARG A 65 -6.34 -8.83 10.62
N ARG A 66 -6.89 -7.64 10.43
CA ARG A 66 -6.22 -6.54 9.71
C ARG A 66 -4.84 -6.21 10.28
N GLU A 67 -4.71 -6.24 11.60
CA GLU A 67 -3.44 -5.92 12.28
C GLU A 67 -2.36 -6.96 11.97
N ASP A 68 -2.75 -8.23 11.86
CA ASP A 68 -1.86 -9.34 11.54
C ASP A 68 -1.40 -9.28 10.08
N LEU A 69 -2.30 -8.88 9.17
CA LEU A 69 -2.00 -8.60 7.75
C LEU A 69 -0.99 -7.49 7.55
N ILE A 70 -1.18 -6.36 8.25
CA ILE A 70 -0.27 -5.21 8.18
C ILE A 70 1.13 -5.60 8.68
N ARG A 71 1.20 -6.53 9.65
CA ARG A 71 2.46 -7.06 10.19
C ARG A 71 3.06 -8.20 9.36
N GLY A 72 2.40 -8.62 8.27
CA GLY A 72 2.88 -9.69 7.39
C GLY A 72 2.68 -11.10 7.93
N HIS A 73 1.83 -11.29 8.95
CA HIS A 73 1.48 -12.61 9.46
C HIS A 73 0.33 -13.21 8.64
N PHE A 74 0.67 -13.96 7.59
CA PHE A 74 -0.29 -14.70 6.78
C PHE A 74 -0.39 -16.16 7.24
N GLY A 75 -1.47 -16.49 7.94
CA GLY A 75 -1.75 -17.85 8.39
C GLY A 75 -0.85 -18.29 9.56
N GLN A 76 -1.48 -18.77 10.62
CA GLN A 76 -0.88 -19.77 11.50
C GLN A 76 -1.46 -21.12 11.12
#